data_AF-A0A7X8QKE8-F1
#
_entry.id   AF-A0A7X8QKE8-F1
#
_cell.length_a   1.000
_cell.length_b   1.000
_cell.length_c   1.000
_cell.angle_alpha   90.00
_cell.angle_beta   90.00
_cell.angle_gamma   90.00
#
_symmetry.space_group_name_H-M   'P 1'
#
loop_
_entity.id
_entity.type
_entity.pdbx_description
1 polymer ?
#
loop_
_entity_poly.entity_id
_entity_poly.type
_entity_poly.pdbx_seq_one_letter_code
_entity_poly.pdbx_strand_id
1 'polypeptide(L)'
;MHILSNHFRSQKGSAIIFFTFCMTVVLGMCALVIDFGITVHEKVSISKAVDAAALAGAQELIFDKDNAVAVANSYLEANGVDPLDAEIEIFDSDTKIRVTVNSEVDYYFAKILGFDSGIVNATGVAMCGPVIGVYEGVRPFAIEKQTLEFGVEYILKEGGGGGHNGNYGALALSGNGASTYVNNIIDGYDGRLRVGDYVETEPGNMSGPTQQGVNTLISRCNHTPECTFSDYHSKCPRIITVIMVDNLQVNGRSNVRIEGFARFFLEEVTGHGNESIVTGRFLNTVMSGELGDIQDDFGLKGVKLIQ
;
A
#
# COMPACT_ATOMS: atom_id res chain seq x y z
N MET A 1 -63.13 14.01 53.59
CA MET A 1 -62.08 13.97 52.54
C MET A 1 -60.92 14.89 52.95
N HIS A 2 -60.28 14.61 54.10
CA HIS A 2 -59.41 15.57 54.80
C HIS A 2 -58.00 15.02 55.10
N ILE A 3 -57.51 14.07 54.29
CA ILE A 3 -56.26 13.34 54.59
C ILE A 3 -55.20 13.45 53.46
N LEU A 4 -55.48 14.11 52.33
CA LEU A 4 -54.53 14.14 51.20
C LEU A 4 -53.65 15.40 51.07
N SER A 5 -53.82 16.43 51.91
CA SER A 5 -53.11 17.71 51.72
C SER A 5 -51.84 17.91 52.55
N ASN A 6 -51.53 17.02 53.51
CA ASN A 6 -50.45 17.27 54.48
C ASN A 6 -49.15 16.47 54.31
N HIS A 7 -49.01 15.63 53.27
CA HIS A 7 -47.74 14.91 53.05
C HIS A 7 -46.71 15.65 52.17
N PHE A 8 -47.07 16.78 51.54
CA PHE A 8 -46.13 17.55 50.71
C PHE A 8 -45.29 18.59 51.48
N ARG A 9 -45.48 18.72 52.80
CA ARG A 9 -44.88 19.83 53.57
C ARG A 9 -43.71 19.44 54.48
N SER A 10 -43.23 18.20 54.46
CA SER A 10 -42.16 17.72 55.38
C SER A 10 -41.02 16.91 54.73
N GLN A 11 -40.79 17.03 53.42
CA GLN A 11 -39.70 16.36 52.69
C GLN A 11 -38.73 17.34 51.98
N LYS A 12 -38.84 18.66 52.24
CA LYS A 12 -38.04 19.69 51.53
C LYS A 12 -36.54 19.64 51.84
N GLY A 13 -36.14 19.08 52.98
CA GLY A 13 -34.72 18.94 53.37
C GLY A 13 -34.05 17.64 52.91
N SER A 14 -34.78 16.52 52.84
CA SER A 14 -34.21 15.25 52.36
C SER A 14 -34.06 15.25 50.83
N ALA A 15 -35.04 15.82 50.12
CA ALA A 15 -35.01 15.91 48.67
C ALA A 15 -33.83 16.76 48.15
N ILE A 16 -33.45 17.84 48.84
CA ILE A 16 -32.31 18.67 48.42
C ILE A 16 -30.97 17.93 48.64
N ILE A 17 -30.83 17.18 49.73
CA ILE A 17 -29.62 16.37 50.00
C ILE A 17 -29.46 15.28 48.94
N PHE A 18 -30.55 14.56 48.64
CA PHE A 18 -30.53 13.52 47.61
C PHE A 18 -30.26 14.12 46.22
N PHE A 19 -30.88 15.26 45.90
CA PHE A 19 -30.64 15.98 44.64
C PHE A 19 -29.18 16.42 44.51
N THR A 20 -28.61 17.04 45.55
CA THR A 20 -27.20 17.44 45.57
C THR A 20 -26.28 16.23 45.39
N PHE A 21 -26.55 15.13 46.08
CA PHE A 21 -25.77 13.90 45.93
C PHE A 21 -25.83 13.34 44.51
N CYS A 22 -27.03 13.20 43.93
CA CYS A 22 -27.19 12.73 42.56
C CYS A 22 -26.53 13.67 41.55
N MET A 23 -26.67 14.99 41.73
CA MET A 23 -26.04 15.98 40.86
C MET A 23 -24.51 15.87 40.91
N THR A 24 -23.92 15.71 42.11
CA THR A 24 -22.48 15.50 42.27
C THR A 24 -22.02 14.21 41.57
N VAL A 25 -22.79 13.12 41.69
CA VAL A 25 -22.47 11.85 41.02
C VAL A 25 -22.53 12.01 39.49
N VAL A 26 -23.57 12.65 38.95
CA VAL A 26 -23.70 12.89 37.51
C VAL A 26 -22.56 13.77 36.98
N LEU A 27 -22.23 14.86 37.68
CA LEU A 27 -21.11 15.73 37.32
C LEU A 27 -19.77 14.99 37.37
N GLY A 28 -19.55 14.13 38.37
CA GLY A 28 -18.37 13.28 38.47
C GLY A 28 -18.26 12.27 37.32
N MET A 29 -19.38 11.69 36.87
CA MET A 29 -19.40 10.81 35.70
C MET A 29 -19.15 11.59 34.40
N CYS A 30 -19.72 12.78 34.22
CA CYS A 30 -19.47 13.62 33.05
C CYS A 30 -18.00 14.03 32.96
N ALA A 31 -17.39 14.40 34.09
CA ALA A 31 -15.97 14.69 34.18
C ALA A 31 -15.11 13.52 33.66
N LEU A 32 -15.33 12.31 34.19
CA LEU A 32 -14.62 11.11 33.76
C LEU A 32 -14.80 10.81 32.27
N VAL A 33 -16.02 10.96 31.75
CA VAL A 33 -16.31 10.73 30.32
C VAL A 33 -15.59 11.74 29.43
N ILE A 34 -15.50 13.01 29.83
CA ILE A 34 -14.82 14.05 29.05
C ILE A 34 -13.32 13.80 29.02
N ASP A 35 -12.68 13.61 30.18
CA ASP A 35 -11.22 13.40 30.22
C ASP A 35 -10.81 12.10 29.51
N PHE A 36 -11.59 11.03 29.69
CA PHE A 36 -11.38 9.79 28.95
C PHE A 36 -11.54 10.00 27.43
N GLY A 37 -12.58 10.74 27.03
CA GLY A 37 -12.82 11.07 25.63
C GLY A 37 -11.67 11.84 24.98
N ILE A 38 -11.13 12.83 25.68
CA ILE A 38 -9.98 13.63 25.22
C ILE A 38 -8.74 12.75 25.11
N THR A 39 -8.44 11.94 26.13
CA THR A 39 -7.29 11.03 26.13
C THR A 39 -7.35 10.03 24.97
N VAL A 40 -8.52 9.45 24.72
CA VAL A 40 -8.73 8.51 23.61
C VAL A 40 -8.61 9.22 22.25
N HIS A 41 -9.16 10.42 22.12
CA HIS A 41 -9.03 11.22 20.90
C HIS A 41 -7.56 11.50 20.60
N GLU A 42 -6.80 11.94 21.60
CA GLU A 42 -5.39 12.23 21.46
C GLU A 42 -4.57 10.99 21.10
N LYS A 43 -4.83 9.86 21.78
CA LYS A 43 -4.23 8.56 21.44
C LYS A 43 -4.44 8.18 19.98
N VAL A 44 -5.66 8.35 19.46
CA VAL A 44 -5.98 8.05 18.05
C VAL A 44 -5.27 9.03 17.10
N SER A 45 -5.18 10.31 17.47
CA SER A 45 -4.48 11.33 16.69
C SER A 45 -2.99 11.00 16.55
N ILE A 46 -2.30 10.74 17.68
CA ILE A 46 -0.89 10.40 17.71
C ILE A 46 -0.64 9.07 16.98
N SER A 47 -1.50 8.05 17.16
CA SER A 47 -1.40 6.79 16.42
C SER A 47 -1.42 7.00 14.90
N LYS A 48 -2.30 7.86 14.37
CA LYS A 48 -2.31 8.19 12.94
C LYS A 48 -1.04 8.92 12.50
N ALA A 49 -0.52 9.81 13.34
CA ALA A 49 0.71 10.55 13.06
C ALA A 49 1.92 9.61 12.95
N VAL A 50 2.10 8.70 13.92
CA VAL A 50 3.22 7.75 13.91
C VAL A 50 3.12 6.74 12.77
N ASP A 51 1.92 6.28 12.42
CA ASP A 51 1.70 5.40 11.26
C ASP A 51 2.06 6.09 9.95
N ALA A 52 1.60 7.33 9.77
CA ALA A 52 1.91 8.12 8.57
C ALA A 52 3.41 8.42 8.45
N ALA A 53 4.05 8.81 9.57
CA ALA A 53 5.47 9.06 9.64
C ALA A 53 6.31 7.81 9.36
N ALA A 54 5.94 6.67 9.96
CA ALA A 54 6.60 5.41 9.71
C ALA A 54 6.49 4.99 8.24
N LEU A 55 5.28 5.08 7.64
CA LEU A 55 5.09 4.71 6.24
C LEU A 55 5.91 5.60 5.28
N ALA A 56 5.91 6.91 5.53
CA ALA A 56 6.66 7.87 4.73
C ALA A 56 8.18 7.65 4.86
N GLY A 57 8.68 7.48 6.09
CA GLY A 57 10.09 7.17 6.32
C GLY A 57 10.51 5.83 5.70
N ALA A 58 9.67 4.80 5.77
CA ALA A 58 9.94 3.51 5.13
C ALA A 58 10.03 3.61 3.61
N GLN A 59 9.32 4.55 2.99
CA GLN A 59 9.39 4.78 1.55
C GLN A 59 10.76 5.37 1.16
N GLU A 60 11.32 6.26 1.97
CA GLU A 60 12.64 6.83 1.72
C GLU A 60 13.77 5.81 1.90
N LEU A 61 13.60 4.80 2.77
CA LEU A 61 14.58 3.69 2.89
C LEU A 61 14.85 2.97 1.55
N ILE A 62 13.92 3.07 0.59
CA ILE A 62 14.04 2.50 -0.75
C ILE A 62 14.90 3.36 -1.69
N PHE A 63 14.78 4.69 -1.59
CA PHE A 63 15.32 5.64 -2.57
C PHE A 63 16.47 6.49 -2.04
N ASP A 64 16.33 7.01 -0.82
CA ASP A 64 17.28 7.89 -0.14
C ASP A 64 17.23 7.64 1.37
N LYS A 65 18.04 6.68 1.83
CA LYS A 65 18.07 6.25 3.22
C LYS A 65 18.40 7.38 4.19
N ASP A 66 19.26 8.31 3.77
CA ASP A 66 19.72 9.41 4.64
C ASP A 66 18.59 10.42 4.90
N ASN A 67 17.59 10.46 4.03
CA ASN A 67 16.43 11.36 4.13
C ASN A 67 15.25 10.76 4.93
N ALA A 68 15.28 9.46 5.26
CA ALA A 68 14.15 8.76 5.86
C ALA A 68 13.67 9.36 7.19
N VAL A 69 14.60 9.74 8.07
CA VAL A 69 14.28 10.36 9.36
C VAL A 69 13.70 11.78 9.16
N ALA A 70 14.25 12.55 8.22
CA ALA A 70 13.77 13.90 7.94
C ALA A 70 12.33 13.89 7.38
N VAL A 71 12.03 12.96 6.47
CA VAL A 71 10.68 12.81 5.92
C VAL A 71 9.71 12.31 6.99
N ALA A 72 10.09 11.34 7.82
CA ALA A 72 9.25 10.90 8.94
C ALA A 72 8.91 12.07 9.90
N ASN A 73 9.87 12.93 10.23
CA ASN A 73 9.63 14.14 11.03
C ASN A 73 8.66 15.10 10.36
N SER A 74 8.78 15.35 9.05
CA SER A 74 7.85 16.22 8.31
C SER A 74 6.41 15.71 8.34
N TYR A 75 6.22 14.40 8.36
CA TYR A 75 4.90 13.77 8.47
C TYR A 75 4.34 13.84 9.90
N LEU A 76 5.19 13.79 10.94
CA LEU A 76 4.77 14.08 12.32
C LEU A 76 4.25 15.53 12.44
N GLU A 77 5.02 16.50 11.95
CA GLU A 77 4.64 17.91 11.98
C GLU A 77 3.32 18.16 11.23
N ALA A 78 3.16 17.55 10.04
CA ALA A 78 1.94 17.65 9.25
C ALA A 78 0.71 17.05 9.94
N ASN A 79 0.91 16.13 10.89
CA ASN A 79 -0.14 15.54 11.72
C ASN A 79 -0.25 16.20 13.11
N GLY A 80 0.43 17.32 13.34
CA GLY A 80 0.33 18.11 14.57
C GLY A 80 1.13 17.57 15.76
N VAL A 81 2.12 16.71 15.51
CA VAL A 81 3.05 16.20 16.53
C VAL A 81 4.40 16.90 16.38
N ASP A 82 4.96 17.41 17.47
CA ASP A 82 6.32 17.96 17.49
C ASP A 82 7.34 16.81 17.32
N PRO A 83 8.23 16.84 16.32
CA PRO A 83 9.28 15.86 16.17
C PRO A 83 10.20 15.69 17.38
N LEU A 84 10.30 16.70 18.26
CA LEU A 84 11.08 16.63 19.49
C LEU A 84 10.48 15.65 20.52
N ASP A 85 9.18 15.38 20.43
CA ASP A 85 8.47 14.41 21.28
C ASP A 85 8.53 12.98 20.70
N ALA A 86 9.24 12.81 19.58
CA ALA A 86 9.33 11.56 18.85
C ALA A 86 10.73 10.94 18.92
N GLU A 87 10.76 9.61 19.00
CA GLU A 87 11.93 8.77 18.83
C GLU A 87 11.78 7.96 17.55
N ILE A 88 12.74 8.11 16.63
CA ILE A 88 12.76 7.43 15.34
C ILE A 88 13.97 6.51 15.28
N GLU A 89 13.72 5.22 15.00
CA GLU A 89 14.75 4.19 14.94
C GLU A 89 14.62 3.43 13.61
N ILE A 90 15.73 3.36 12.86
CA ILE A 90 15.87 2.50 11.68
C ILE A 90 16.59 1.22 12.13
N PHE A 91 16.04 0.06 11.80
CA PHE A 91 16.56 -1.24 12.23
C PHE A 91 16.36 -2.31 11.16
N ASP A 92 16.86 -3.53 11.44
CA ASP A 92 16.75 -4.69 10.56
C ASP A 92 17.40 -4.47 9.18
N SER A 93 18.69 -4.10 9.19
CA SER A 93 19.48 -3.81 7.98
C SER A 93 18.88 -2.71 7.08
N ASP A 94 18.33 -1.66 7.71
CA ASP A 94 17.66 -0.53 7.07
C ASP A 94 16.39 -0.89 6.29
N THR A 95 15.70 -1.96 6.68
CA THR A 95 14.42 -2.35 6.06
C THR A 95 13.21 -1.97 6.89
N LYS A 96 13.41 -1.54 8.14
CA LYS A 96 12.33 -1.18 9.07
C LYS A 96 12.59 0.17 9.72
N ILE A 97 11.52 0.91 9.95
CA ILE A 97 11.51 2.15 10.71
C ILE A 97 10.44 2.07 11.79
N ARG A 98 10.80 2.48 13.00
CA ARG A 98 9.92 2.61 14.16
C ARG A 98 9.85 4.08 14.53
N VAL A 99 8.64 4.59 14.69
CA VAL A 99 8.38 5.95 15.18
C VAL A 99 7.58 5.83 16.47
N THR A 100 8.12 6.34 17.57
CA THR A 100 7.48 6.34 18.88
C THR A 100 7.29 7.77 19.35
N VAL A 101 6.08 8.13 19.77
CA VAL A 101 5.78 9.46 20.30
C VAL A 101 5.25 9.32 21.72
N ASN A 102 5.74 10.17 22.61
CA ASN A 102 5.27 10.31 23.98
C ASN A 102 4.72 11.73 24.17
N SER A 103 3.39 11.86 24.24
CA SER A 103 2.74 13.15 24.45
C SER A 103 2.10 13.22 25.83
N GLU A 104 2.22 14.38 26.48
CA GLU A 104 1.53 14.67 27.74
C GLU A 104 0.19 15.33 27.45
N VAL A 105 -0.89 14.74 27.98
CA VAL A 105 -2.25 15.21 27.81
C VAL A 105 -2.74 15.79 29.13
N ASP A 106 -3.01 17.09 29.10
CA ASP A 106 -3.65 17.80 30.20
C ASP A 106 -5.08 17.29 30.42
N TYR A 107 -5.40 16.91 31.66
CA TYR A 107 -6.78 16.64 32.03
C TYR A 107 -7.51 17.95 32.35
N TYR A 108 -8.83 17.97 32.12
CA TYR A 108 -9.66 19.13 32.40
C TYR A 108 -10.41 18.97 33.73
N PHE A 109 -11.12 17.86 33.91
CA PHE A 109 -11.94 17.66 35.12
C PHE A 109 -11.26 16.79 36.19
N ALA A 110 -10.40 15.85 35.79
CA ALA A 110 -9.64 14.99 36.69
C ALA A 110 -8.71 15.80 37.61
N LYS A 111 -8.39 17.05 37.24
CA LYS A 111 -7.70 18.05 38.08
C LYS A 111 -8.41 18.26 39.43
N ILE A 112 -9.74 18.17 39.47
CA ILE A 112 -10.54 18.30 40.70
C ILE A 112 -10.26 17.13 41.66
N LEU A 113 -9.88 15.97 41.13
CA LEU A 113 -9.52 14.77 41.89
C LEU A 113 -8.00 14.68 42.16
N GLY A 114 -7.22 15.68 41.75
CA GLY A 114 -5.76 15.72 41.92
C GLY A 114 -4.96 15.08 40.79
N PHE A 115 -5.55 14.85 39.61
CA PHE A 115 -4.84 14.37 38.43
C PHE A 115 -4.68 15.51 37.41
N ASP A 116 -3.45 16.00 37.22
CA ASP A 116 -3.19 17.14 36.34
C ASP A 116 -3.03 16.75 34.87
N SER A 117 -2.36 15.64 34.59
CA SER A 117 -2.05 15.17 33.24
C SER A 117 -1.88 13.65 33.17
N GLY A 118 -1.79 13.12 31.96
CA GLY A 118 -1.44 11.73 31.68
C GLY A 118 -0.54 11.61 30.45
N ILE A 119 0.31 10.58 30.43
CA ILE A 119 1.18 10.31 29.28
C ILE A 119 0.44 9.39 28.30
N VAL A 120 0.36 9.81 27.05
CA VAL A 120 -0.12 9.02 25.93
C VAL A 120 1.07 8.66 25.05
N ASN A 121 1.40 7.38 25.02
CA ASN A 121 2.41 6.83 24.12
C ASN A 121 1.74 6.26 22.87
N ALA A 122 2.30 6.43 21.69
CA ALA A 122 1.96 5.63 20.51
C ALA A 122 3.22 5.27 19.71
N THR A 123 3.17 4.11 19.05
CA THR A 123 4.25 3.62 18.21
C THR A 123 3.66 3.13 16.90
N GLY A 124 4.27 3.53 15.79
CA GLY A 124 4.01 3.02 14.45
C GLY A 124 5.26 2.38 13.90
N VAL A 125 5.13 1.22 13.26
CA VAL A 125 6.25 0.51 12.63
C VAL A 125 5.93 0.21 11.18
N ALA A 126 6.81 0.60 10.28
CA ALA A 126 6.72 0.28 8.87
C ALA A 126 7.96 -0.46 8.39
N MET A 127 7.76 -1.31 7.39
CA MET A 127 8.83 -2.00 6.68
C MET A 127 8.78 -1.67 5.19
N CYS A 128 9.95 -1.69 4.56
CA CYS A 128 10.11 -1.74 3.12
C CYS A 128 10.72 -3.07 2.67
N GLY A 129 10.31 -3.58 1.52
CA GLY A 129 10.87 -4.82 0.98
C GLY A 129 10.36 -5.12 -0.42
N PRO A 130 10.87 -6.19 -1.05
CA PRO A 130 10.38 -6.64 -2.35
C PRO A 130 8.92 -7.09 -2.24
N VAL A 131 8.13 -6.77 -3.28
CA VAL A 131 6.74 -7.23 -3.39
C VAL A 131 6.75 -8.70 -3.83
N ILE A 132 6.31 -9.58 -2.93
CA ILE A 132 6.19 -11.02 -3.16
C ILE A 132 4.78 -11.45 -3.58
N GLY A 133 3.81 -10.54 -3.57
CA GLY A 133 2.43 -10.87 -3.93
C GLY A 133 1.65 -9.65 -4.40
N VAL A 134 0.94 -9.83 -5.51
CA VAL A 134 0.10 -8.82 -6.14
C VAL A 134 -1.33 -9.36 -6.23
N TYR A 135 -2.30 -8.49 -5.99
CA TYR A 135 -3.71 -8.87 -5.84
C TYR A 135 -4.58 -8.37 -6.99
N GLU A 136 -4.10 -7.41 -7.79
CA GLU A 136 -4.86 -6.80 -8.87
C GLU A 136 -3.97 -6.24 -9.98
N GLY A 137 -4.56 -6.09 -11.17
CA GLY A 137 -3.95 -5.32 -12.26
C GLY A 137 -2.73 -5.96 -12.92
N VAL A 138 -2.44 -7.25 -12.69
CA VAL A 138 -1.27 -7.91 -13.30
C VAL A 138 -1.51 -8.13 -14.78
N ARG A 139 -0.52 -7.79 -15.62
CA ARG A 139 -0.61 -8.03 -17.07
C ARG A 139 -0.02 -9.39 -17.41
N PRO A 140 -0.57 -10.10 -18.41
CA PRO A 140 -0.19 -11.48 -18.75
C PRO A 140 1.12 -11.54 -19.56
N PHE A 141 2.12 -10.77 -19.13
CA PHE A 141 3.46 -10.75 -19.71
C PHE A 141 4.45 -11.38 -18.73
N ALA A 142 5.21 -12.34 -19.22
CA ALA A 142 6.30 -12.99 -18.51
C ALA A 142 7.64 -12.60 -19.12
N ILE A 143 8.62 -12.38 -18.25
CA ILE A 143 10.04 -12.29 -18.62
C ILE A 143 10.82 -13.23 -17.70
N GLU A 144 11.88 -13.86 -18.23
CA GLU A 144 12.76 -14.69 -17.42
C GLU A 144 13.47 -13.84 -16.36
N LYS A 145 13.68 -14.42 -15.18
CA LYS A 145 14.35 -13.72 -14.09
C LYS A 145 15.78 -13.34 -14.48
N GLN A 146 16.10 -12.08 -14.26
CA GLN A 146 17.40 -11.50 -14.56
C GLN A 146 17.60 -10.23 -13.73
N THR A 147 18.85 -9.79 -13.59
CA THR A 147 19.15 -8.47 -13.03
C THR A 147 18.63 -7.40 -13.98
N LEU A 148 17.81 -6.48 -13.45
CA LEU A 148 17.20 -5.41 -14.24
C LEU A 148 18.03 -4.13 -14.19
N GLU A 149 18.33 -3.57 -15.36
CA GLU A 149 18.90 -2.24 -15.51
C GLU A 149 17.76 -1.24 -15.77
N PHE A 150 17.40 -0.46 -14.73
CA PHE A 150 16.27 0.47 -14.84
C PHE A 150 16.52 1.58 -15.86
N GLY A 151 15.50 1.87 -16.67
CA GLY A 151 15.56 2.90 -17.71
C GLY A 151 16.25 2.51 -19.01
N VAL A 152 16.75 1.28 -19.12
CA VAL A 152 17.15 0.68 -20.39
C VAL A 152 15.91 0.08 -21.08
N GLU A 153 15.91 0.09 -22.42
CA GLU A 153 14.85 -0.53 -23.22
C GLU A 153 14.95 -2.05 -23.19
N TYR A 154 13.82 -2.70 -22.96
CA TYR A 154 13.65 -4.16 -22.95
C TYR A 154 12.55 -4.57 -23.91
N ILE A 155 12.71 -5.77 -24.48
CA ILE A 155 11.66 -6.45 -25.20
C ILE A 155 10.92 -7.35 -24.22
N LEU A 156 9.69 -6.98 -23.88
CA LEU A 156 8.83 -7.75 -22.97
C LEU A 156 8.20 -8.95 -23.67
N LYS A 157 7.99 -8.83 -24.97
CA LYS A 157 7.46 -9.89 -25.82
C LYS A 157 8.14 -9.86 -27.17
N GLU A 158 8.67 -11.01 -27.58
CA GLU A 158 9.32 -11.23 -28.86
C GLU A 158 8.31 -11.57 -29.97
N GLY A 159 8.72 -11.33 -31.22
CA GLY A 159 8.05 -11.85 -32.40
C GLY A 159 8.25 -13.35 -32.60
N GLY A 160 7.44 -13.93 -33.47
CA GLY A 160 7.54 -15.28 -34.02
C GLY A 160 8.95 -15.63 -34.46
N GLY A 161 9.49 -16.73 -33.93
CA GLY A 161 10.89 -17.15 -34.15
C GLY A 161 11.93 -16.57 -33.19
N GLY A 162 11.61 -15.50 -32.45
CA GLY A 162 12.47 -14.92 -31.39
C GLY A 162 12.22 -15.50 -29.99
N GLY A 163 11.14 -16.26 -29.80
CA GLY A 163 10.81 -16.95 -28.55
C GLY A 163 11.27 -18.40 -28.51
N HIS A 164 11.19 -19.02 -27.33
CA HIS A 164 11.57 -20.42 -27.14
C HIS A 164 10.37 -21.35 -27.35
N ASN A 165 10.49 -22.32 -28.27
CA ASN A 165 9.53 -23.42 -28.45
C ASN A 165 8.05 -22.99 -28.58
N GLY A 166 7.79 -21.84 -29.21
CA GLY A 166 6.45 -21.30 -29.42
C GLY A 166 5.88 -20.46 -28.27
N ASN A 167 6.68 -20.17 -27.24
CA ASN A 167 6.35 -19.23 -26.17
C ASN A 167 7.06 -17.89 -26.38
N TYR A 168 6.30 -16.81 -26.25
CA TYR A 168 6.73 -15.44 -26.58
C TYR A 168 6.43 -14.45 -25.45
N GLY A 169 6.54 -14.90 -24.20
CA GLY A 169 6.28 -14.07 -23.02
C GLY A 169 4.81 -13.84 -22.68
N ALA A 170 3.87 -14.59 -23.26
CA ALA A 170 2.46 -14.52 -22.91
C ALA A 170 2.07 -15.56 -21.84
N LEU A 171 1.23 -15.16 -20.89
CA LEU A 171 0.71 -16.03 -19.82
C LEU A 171 -0.81 -16.20 -19.89
N ALA A 172 -1.27 -17.38 -19.48
CA ALA A 172 -2.67 -17.72 -19.35
C ALA A 172 -3.15 -17.42 -17.91
N LEU A 173 -3.61 -16.19 -17.70
CA LEU A 173 -4.21 -15.78 -16.43
C LEU A 173 -5.74 -15.89 -16.56
N SER A 174 -6.43 -16.42 -15.55
CA SER A 174 -7.90 -16.64 -15.54
C SER A 174 -8.49 -17.55 -16.64
N GLY A 175 -7.65 -18.20 -17.44
CA GLY A 175 -8.05 -19.11 -18.52
C GLY A 175 -7.26 -18.89 -19.80
N ASN A 176 -7.65 -19.60 -20.85
CA ASN A 176 -6.88 -19.68 -22.10
C ASN A 176 -7.54 -18.88 -23.22
N GLY A 177 -6.76 -18.56 -24.26
CA GLY A 177 -7.26 -18.03 -25.52
C GLY A 177 -7.15 -16.51 -25.68
N ALA A 178 -7.19 -16.09 -26.95
CA ALA A 178 -6.97 -14.72 -27.41
C ALA A 178 -7.84 -13.66 -26.71
N SER A 179 -9.12 -13.96 -26.47
CA SER A 179 -10.07 -13.04 -25.83
C SER A 179 -9.72 -12.79 -24.37
N THR A 180 -9.47 -13.86 -23.61
CA THR A 180 -9.06 -13.77 -22.20
C THR A 180 -7.74 -13.01 -22.06
N TYR A 181 -6.78 -13.33 -22.93
CA TYR A 181 -5.48 -12.67 -22.95
C TYR A 181 -5.58 -11.15 -23.19
N VAL A 182 -6.33 -10.71 -24.21
CA VAL A 182 -6.48 -9.26 -24.47
C VAL A 182 -7.22 -8.54 -23.34
N ASN A 183 -8.23 -9.17 -22.73
CA ASN A 183 -8.93 -8.59 -21.58
C ASN A 183 -7.99 -8.44 -20.38
N ASN A 184 -7.16 -9.44 -20.10
CA ASN A 184 -6.14 -9.35 -19.05
C ASN A 184 -5.08 -8.28 -19.35
N ILE A 185 -4.76 -7.99 -20.63
CA ILE A 185 -3.90 -6.85 -20.98
C ILE A 185 -4.62 -5.52 -20.67
N ILE A 186 -5.88 -5.40 -21.07
CA ILE A 186 -6.60 -4.13 -21.02
C ILE A 186 -7.01 -3.78 -19.58
N ASP A 187 -7.63 -4.72 -18.88
CA ASP A 187 -8.22 -4.50 -17.57
C ASP A 187 -7.23 -4.90 -16.47
N GLY A 188 -6.48 -5.98 -16.69
CA GLY A 188 -5.62 -6.59 -15.69
C GLY A 188 -6.22 -7.85 -15.11
N TYR A 189 -5.36 -8.77 -14.67
CA TYR A 189 -5.78 -9.92 -13.90
C TYR A 189 -5.88 -9.57 -12.42
N ASP A 190 -7.09 -9.75 -11.86
CA ASP A 190 -7.41 -9.44 -10.46
C ASP A 190 -7.43 -10.67 -9.55
N GLY A 191 -6.79 -11.76 -9.99
CA GLY A 191 -6.51 -12.88 -9.11
C GLY A 191 -5.23 -12.66 -8.33
N ARG A 192 -5.19 -13.27 -7.15
CA ARG A 192 -4.00 -13.26 -6.30
C ARG A 192 -2.88 -14.06 -6.94
N LEU A 193 -1.73 -13.44 -7.12
CA LEU A 193 -0.48 -14.09 -7.53
C LEU A 193 0.61 -13.81 -6.50
N ARG A 194 1.39 -14.83 -6.17
CA ARG A 194 2.56 -14.74 -5.30
C ARG A 194 3.80 -15.37 -5.91
N VAL A 195 4.96 -14.92 -5.44
CA VAL A 195 6.23 -15.61 -5.65
C VAL A 195 6.12 -17.04 -5.11
N GLY A 196 6.54 -17.99 -5.93
CA GLY A 196 6.42 -19.42 -5.68
C GLY A 196 5.18 -20.07 -6.31
N ASP A 197 4.16 -19.30 -6.71
CA ASP A 197 3.02 -19.84 -7.45
C ASP A 197 3.43 -20.28 -8.85
N TYR A 198 2.62 -21.14 -9.47
CA TYR A 198 2.79 -21.56 -10.86
C TYR A 198 1.68 -20.96 -11.72
N VAL A 199 2.07 -20.46 -12.90
CA VAL A 199 1.16 -19.94 -13.92
C VAL A 199 1.42 -20.64 -15.25
N GLU A 200 0.37 -20.83 -16.05
CA GLU A 200 0.51 -21.45 -17.35
C GLU A 200 0.98 -20.44 -18.41
N THR A 201 1.87 -20.87 -19.30
CA THR A 201 2.18 -20.12 -20.53
C THR A 201 0.98 -20.11 -21.48
N GLU A 202 0.83 -19.05 -22.27
CA GLU A 202 -0.15 -18.97 -23.36
C GLU A 202 0.62 -19.05 -24.70
N PRO A 203 0.72 -20.25 -25.31
CA PRO A 203 1.59 -20.44 -26.47
C PRO A 203 1.01 -19.80 -27.72
N GLY A 204 1.89 -19.55 -28.69
CA GLY A 204 1.57 -18.84 -29.92
C GLY A 204 1.92 -17.36 -29.83
N ASN A 205 2.07 -16.72 -30.99
CA ASN A 205 2.58 -15.35 -31.02
C ASN A 205 1.60 -14.33 -30.42
N MET A 206 0.30 -14.64 -30.33
CA MET A 206 -0.73 -13.75 -29.76
C MET A 206 -0.71 -12.30 -30.32
N SER A 207 -0.24 -12.12 -31.56
CA SER A 207 0.09 -10.81 -32.14
C SER A 207 -1.10 -9.85 -32.15
N GLY A 208 -2.24 -10.27 -32.72
CA GLY A 208 -3.45 -9.44 -32.79
C GLY A 208 -3.94 -8.98 -31.40
N PRO A 209 -4.20 -9.92 -30.47
CA PRO A 209 -4.55 -9.61 -29.09
C PRO A 209 -3.54 -8.69 -28.37
N THR A 210 -2.24 -8.93 -28.56
CA THR A 210 -1.17 -8.10 -27.97
C THR A 210 -1.24 -6.68 -28.48
N GLN A 211 -1.29 -6.50 -29.81
CA GLN A 211 -1.37 -5.19 -30.44
C GLN A 211 -2.62 -4.43 -30.02
N GLN A 212 -3.78 -5.11 -29.99
CA GLN A 212 -5.02 -4.52 -29.52
C GLN A 212 -4.90 -4.07 -28.06
N GLY A 213 -4.42 -4.93 -27.17
CA GLY A 213 -4.32 -4.64 -25.74
C GLY A 213 -3.36 -3.49 -25.43
N VAL A 214 -2.14 -3.55 -25.99
CA VAL A 214 -1.11 -2.53 -25.77
C VAL A 214 -1.53 -1.17 -26.34
N ASN A 215 -2.03 -1.12 -27.59
CA ASN A 215 -2.51 0.14 -28.17
C ASN A 215 -3.70 0.72 -27.38
N THR A 216 -4.56 -0.14 -26.81
CA THR A 216 -5.64 0.31 -25.92
C THR A 216 -5.07 0.95 -24.65
N LEU A 217 -4.04 0.37 -24.02
CA LEU A 217 -3.41 0.97 -22.83
C LEU A 217 -2.73 2.31 -23.16
N ILE A 218 -1.99 2.38 -24.28
CA ILE A 218 -1.31 3.61 -24.71
C ILE A 218 -2.34 4.71 -24.97
N SER A 219 -3.39 4.42 -25.75
CA SER A 219 -4.46 5.39 -26.05
C SER A 219 -5.30 5.81 -24.84
N ARG A 220 -5.33 5.02 -23.77
CA ARG A 220 -5.99 5.39 -22.49
C ARG A 220 -5.20 6.42 -21.68
N CYS A 221 -3.93 6.69 -22.02
CA CYS A 221 -3.18 7.78 -21.40
C CYS A 221 -3.79 9.13 -21.81
N ASN A 222 -4.45 9.79 -20.86
CA ASN A 222 -5.14 11.06 -21.07
C ASN A 222 -4.40 12.27 -20.45
N HIS A 223 -3.15 12.09 -20.05
CA HIS A 223 -2.32 13.14 -19.45
C HIS A 223 -1.78 14.11 -20.51
N THR A 224 -1.58 15.36 -20.13
CA THR A 224 -0.99 16.41 -20.99
C THR A 224 0.10 17.15 -20.19
N PRO A 225 1.38 17.12 -20.63
CA PRO A 225 1.92 16.39 -21.78
C PRO A 225 1.73 14.86 -21.65
N GLU A 226 1.85 14.14 -22.77
CA GLU A 226 1.75 12.67 -22.76
C GLU A 226 2.84 12.08 -21.87
N CYS A 227 2.52 11.03 -21.11
CA CYS A 227 3.49 10.37 -20.27
C CYS A 227 4.63 9.75 -21.09
N THR A 228 5.85 9.96 -20.63
CA THR A 228 7.09 9.35 -21.12
C THR A 228 7.73 8.58 -19.98
N PHE A 229 8.74 7.74 -20.27
CA PHE A 229 9.49 7.08 -19.21
C PHE A 229 10.11 8.06 -18.19
N SER A 230 10.56 9.24 -18.65
CA SER A 230 11.19 10.25 -17.80
C SER A 230 10.18 11.15 -17.06
N ASP A 231 8.94 11.22 -17.52
CA ASP A 231 7.90 12.08 -16.97
C ASP A 231 6.53 11.42 -17.13
N TYR A 232 6.03 10.82 -16.06
CA TYR A 232 4.77 10.09 -16.04
C TYR A 232 3.98 10.34 -14.76
N HIS A 233 2.66 10.21 -14.88
CA HIS A 233 1.79 10.17 -13.71
C HIS A 233 1.76 8.74 -13.12
N SER A 234 1.76 8.61 -11.80
CA SER A 234 1.79 7.31 -11.09
C SER A 234 0.65 6.35 -11.46
N LYS A 235 -0.49 6.89 -11.90
CA LYS A 235 -1.69 6.16 -12.34
C LYS A 235 -1.82 6.02 -13.86
N CYS A 236 -0.75 6.28 -14.61
CA CYS A 236 -0.79 6.14 -16.07
C CYS A 236 -1.07 4.68 -16.47
N PRO A 237 -2.02 4.42 -17.41
CA PRO A 237 -2.33 3.06 -17.88
C PRO A 237 -1.15 2.34 -18.53
N ARG A 238 -0.11 3.08 -18.95
CA ARG A 238 1.13 2.55 -19.53
C ARG A 238 2.07 1.95 -18.47
N ILE A 239 1.81 2.18 -17.18
CA ILE A 239 2.58 1.60 -16.08
C ILE A 239 1.92 0.28 -15.68
N ILE A 240 2.51 -0.82 -16.15
CA ILE A 240 1.98 -2.17 -15.96
C ILE A 240 2.82 -2.97 -14.96
N THR A 241 2.20 -3.97 -14.33
CA THR A 241 2.92 -4.98 -13.53
C THR A 241 3.07 -6.23 -14.38
N VAL A 242 4.30 -6.74 -14.49
CA VAL A 242 4.65 -7.96 -15.24
C VAL A 242 5.22 -9.02 -14.30
N ILE A 243 5.23 -10.26 -14.75
CA ILE A 243 5.63 -11.42 -13.95
C ILE A 243 7.05 -11.83 -14.34
N MET A 244 7.93 -11.94 -13.35
CA MET A 244 9.26 -12.54 -13.51
C MET A 244 9.14 -14.04 -13.26
N VAL A 245 9.58 -14.87 -14.20
CA VAL A 245 9.49 -16.33 -14.09
C VAL A 245 10.85 -17.01 -14.09
N ASP A 246 10.90 -18.25 -13.62
CA ASP A 246 12.13 -19.04 -13.56
C ASP A 246 12.75 -19.33 -14.94
N ASN A 247 11.94 -19.79 -15.89
CA ASN A 247 12.39 -20.17 -17.23
C ASN A 247 11.22 -20.16 -18.23
N LEU A 248 11.41 -19.59 -19.43
CA LEU A 248 10.44 -19.62 -20.53
C LEU A 248 10.83 -20.62 -21.63
N GLN A 249 11.93 -21.35 -21.49
CA GLN A 249 12.34 -22.44 -22.38
C GLN A 249 11.48 -23.72 -22.22
N VAL A 250 10.17 -23.57 -22.30
CA VAL A 250 9.18 -24.66 -22.16
C VAL A 250 8.46 -24.93 -23.48
N ASN A 251 8.03 -26.16 -23.72
CA ASN A 251 7.39 -26.57 -24.97
C ASN A 251 5.88 -26.38 -24.94
N GLY A 252 5.35 -25.50 -25.78
CA GLY A 252 3.91 -25.24 -25.84
C GLY A 252 3.39 -24.76 -24.48
N ARG A 253 2.22 -25.25 -24.07
CA ARG A 253 1.58 -24.84 -22.81
C ARG A 253 2.26 -25.57 -21.65
N SER A 254 2.81 -24.82 -20.71
CA SER A 254 3.49 -25.38 -19.54
C SER A 254 3.34 -24.48 -18.33
N ASN A 255 3.54 -25.04 -17.14
CA ASN A 255 3.59 -24.28 -15.90
C ASN A 255 4.98 -23.70 -15.70
N VAL A 256 5.06 -22.40 -15.48
CA VAL A 256 6.27 -21.68 -15.09
C VAL A 256 6.10 -21.10 -13.70
N ARG A 257 7.18 -21.05 -12.93
CA ARG A 257 7.14 -20.59 -11.54
C ARG A 257 7.32 -19.08 -11.49
N ILE A 258 6.48 -18.40 -10.71
CA ILE A 258 6.66 -16.98 -10.43
C ILE A 258 7.83 -16.81 -9.48
N GLU A 259 8.83 -16.06 -9.91
CA GLU A 259 10.02 -15.70 -9.12
C GLU A 259 9.92 -14.26 -8.59
N GLY A 260 9.13 -13.41 -9.23
CA GLY A 260 8.96 -12.03 -8.80
C GLY A 260 7.98 -11.24 -9.66
N PHE A 261 7.88 -9.95 -9.36
CA PHE A 261 7.09 -8.99 -10.12
C PHE A 261 7.93 -7.76 -10.40
N ALA A 262 7.69 -7.12 -11.53
CA ALA A 262 8.38 -5.90 -11.91
C ALA A 262 7.39 -4.89 -12.50
N ARG A 263 7.69 -3.59 -12.33
CA ARG A 263 6.91 -2.51 -12.94
C ARG A 263 7.55 -2.11 -14.26
N PHE A 264 6.74 -1.99 -15.30
CA PHE A 264 7.20 -1.72 -16.65
C PHE A 264 6.44 -0.53 -17.24
N PHE A 265 7.17 0.43 -17.80
CA PHE A 265 6.61 1.51 -18.60
C PHE A 265 6.50 1.05 -20.05
N LEU A 266 5.26 0.92 -20.53
CA LEU A 266 4.93 0.46 -21.87
C LEU A 266 5.15 1.58 -22.90
N GLU A 267 6.10 1.39 -23.82
CA GLU A 267 6.45 2.40 -24.83
C GLU A 267 5.70 2.19 -26.13
N GLU A 268 5.78 0.99 -26.70
CA GLU A 268 5.16 0.69 -27.98
C GLU A 268 4.87 -0.80 -28.18
N VAL A 269 4.07 -1.09 -29.21
CA VAL A 269 3.95 -2.41 -29.80
C VAL A 269 4.15 -2.29 -31.31
N THR A 270 5.11 -3.05 -31.84
CA THR A 270 5.47 -3.02 -33.26
C THR A 270 5.38 -4.41 -33.89
N GLY A 271 5.39 -4.46 -35.22
CA GLY A 271 5.22 -5.67 -36.01
C GLY A 271 3.76 -6.05 -36.28
N HIS A 272 3.56 -6.94 -37.26
CA HIS A 272 2.28 -7.59 -37.54
C HIS A 272 2.42 -9.07 -37.87
N GLY A 273 1.36 -9.84 -37.61
CA GLY A 273 1.27 -11.26 -37.97
C GLY A 273 2.22 -12.12 -37.13
N ASN A 274 3.33 -12.55 -37.74
CA ASN A 274 4.36 -13.28 -37.02
C ASN A 274 5.30 -12.36 -36.27
N GLU A 275 5.33 -11.05 -36.53
CA GLU A 275 6.14 -10.10 -35.77
C GLU A 275 5.22 -9.37 -34.79
N SER A 276 5.49 -9.44 -33.49
CA SER A 276 4.74 -8.72 -32.47
C SER A 276 5.67 -8.48 -31.30
N ILE A 277 6.24 -7.28 -31.27
CA ILE A 277 7.27 -6.89 -30.33
C ILE A 277 6.69 -5.85 -29.40
N VAL A 278 6.75 -6.09 -28.09
CA VAL A 278 6.35 -5.12 -27.06
C VAL A 278 7.60 -4.60 -26.39
N THR A 279 7.84 -3.29 -26.45
CA THR A 279 9.02 -2.65 -25.87
C THR A 279 8.65 -1.61 -24.82
N GLY A 280 9.62 -1.32 -23.97
CA GLY A 280 9.49 -0.35 -22.90
C GLY A 280 10.62 -0.52 -21.88
N ARG A 281 10.42 0.00 -20.67
CA ARG A 281 11.51 0.09 -19.67
C ARG A 281 11.03 -0.29 -18.29
N PHE A 282 11.86 -1.01 -17.55
CA PHE A 282 11.58 -1.29 -16.14
C PHE A 282 11.72 -0.03 -15.29
N LEU A 283 10.81 0.11 -14.34
CA LEU A 283 10.76 1.21 -13.38
C LEU A 283 11.23 0.72 -12.02
N ASN A 284 12.08 1.51 -11.35
CA ASN A 284 12.36 1.35 -9.93
C ASN A 284 11.29 2.14 -9.17
N THR A 285 10.33 1.45 -8.55
CA THR A 285 9.17 2.12 -7.95
C THR A 285 8.57 1.34 -6.78
N VAL A 286 7.68 2.01 -6.03
CA VAL A 286 6.99 1.45 -4.88
C VAL A 286 5.55 1.09 -5.25
N MET A 287 5.07 -0.05 -4.76
CA MET A 287 3.71 -0.52 -4.92
C MET A 287 3.19 -1.11 -3.61
N SER A 288 1.88 -0.97 -3.39
CA SER A 288 1.18 -1.73 -2.36
C SER A 288 1.09 -3.20 -2.76
N GLY A 289 1.63 -4.07 -1.93
CA GLY A 289 1.58 -5.51 -2.16
C GLY A 289 1.91 -6.27 -0.89
N GLU A 290 1.95 -7.59 -1.00
CA GLU A 290 2.51 -8.37 0.07
C GLU A 290 4.03 -8.29 0.04
N LEU A 291 4.62 -7.89 1.17
CA LEU A 291 6.07 -7.84 1.33
C LEU A 291 6.57 -9.13 1.94
N GLY A 292 7.73 -9.57 1.48
CA GLY A 292 8.40 -10.74 1.99
C GLY A 292 9.90 -10.58 1.97
N ASP A 293 10.56 -11.54 2.60
CA ASP A 293 12.01 -11.60 2.67
C ASP A 293 12.47 -12.56 1.56
N ILE A 294 12.66 -12.03 0.35
CA ILE A 294 13.20 -12.78 -0.78
C ILE A 294 14.57 -12.22 -1.17
N GLN A 295 15.46 -13.12 -1.59
CA GLN A 295 16.83 -12.76 -1.98
C GLN A 295 16.88 -11.97 -3.30
N ASP A 296 15.92 -12.20 -4.19
CA ASP A 296 15.90 -11.60 -5.52
C ASP A 296 14.96 -10.38 -5.55
N ASP A 297 15.52 -9.18 -5.72
CA ASP A 297 14.81 -7.92 -5.84
C ASP A 297 14.79 -7.47 -7.31
N PHE A 298 13.60 -7.42 -7.90
CA PHE A 298 13.37 -6.98 -9.29
C PHE A 298 12.90 -5.52 -9.39
N GLY A 299 13.16 -4.70 -8.37
CA GLY A 299 12.87 -3.26 -8.39
C GLY A 299 11.42 -2.87 -8.09
N LEU A 300 10.53 -3.84 -7.89
CA LEU A 300 9.20 -3.61 -7.34
C LEU A 300 9.25 -3.78 -5.83
N LYS A 301 9.41 -2.65 -5.14
CA LYS A 301 9.39 -2.61 -3.68
C LYS A 301 8.04 -2.16 -3.19
N GLY A 302 7.74 -2.41 -1.94
CA GLY A 302 6.54 -1.89 -1.31
C GLY A 302 6.84 -1.48 0.12
N VAL A 303 5.91 -0.71 0.67
CA VAL A 303 5.93 -0.28 2.07
C VAL A 303 4.67 -0.73 2.76
N LYS A 304 4.77 -1.16 4.02
CA LYS A 304 3.62 -1.63 4.79
C LYS A 304 3.83 -1.35 6.28
N LEU A 305 2.75 -0.96 6.95
CA LEU A 305 2.66 -0.96 8.40
C LEU A 305 2.62 -2.40 8.93
N ILE A 306 3.44 -2.67 9.93
CA ILE A 306 3.53 -3.98 10.59
C ILE A 306 3.12 -3.95 12.05
N GLN A 307 2.95 -2.77 12.63
CA GLN A 307 2.40 -2.58 13.97
C GLN A 307 1.88 -1.16 14.16
#